data_AF-A0A3D0ICE5-F1
#
_entry.id   AF-A0A3D0ICE5-F1
#
_cell.length_a   1.000
_cell.length_b   1.000
_cell.length_c   1.000
_cell.angle_alpha   90.00
_cell.angle_beta   90.00
_cell.angle_gamma   90.00
#
_symmetry.space_group_name_H-M   'P 1'
#
loop_
_entity.id
_entity.type
_entity.pdbx_description
1 polymer ?
#
loop_
_entity_poly.entity_id
_entity_poly.type
_entity_poly.pdbx_seq_one_letter_code
_entity_poly.pdbx_strand_id
1 'polypeptide(L)'
;LAMAAGSASIDYMAANKIPERAAKLGLKAKEAFEKTASKSRNIGDVRGVGFMIGNEIVESKQTRAPSKKLAVDFRRRLFESGLLMHTCG
;
A
#
# COMPACT_ATOMS: atom_id res chain seq x y z
N LEU A 1 -0.01 8.47 -31.33
CA LEU A 1 0.75 8.86 -30.12
C LEU A 1 0.49 7.93 -28.93
N ALA A 2 -0.76 7.73 -28.51
CA ALA A 2 -1.08 6.85 -27.37
C ALA A 2 -0.53 5.41 -27.50
N MET A 3 -0.63 4.80 -28.69
CA MET A 3 -0.09 3.44 -28.91
C MET A 3 1.45 3.37 -28.82
N ALA A 4 2.16 4.40 -29.29
CA ALA A 4 3.62 4.45 -29.22
C ALA A 4 4.10 4.60 -27.77
N ALA A 5 3.44 5.45 -26.98
CA ALA A 5 3.74 5.59 -25.55
C ALA A 5 3.46 4.31 -24.75
N GLY A 6 2.37 3.61 -25.08
CA GLY A 6 2.04 2.32 -24.47
C GLY A 6 3.08 1.24 -24.77
N SER A 7 3.47 1.09 -26.04
CA SER A 7 4.51 0.12 -26.44
C SER A 7 5.83 0.41 -25.73
N ALA A 8 6.29 1.66 -25.77
CA ALA A 8 7.54 2.05 -25.11
C ALA A 8 7.53 1.78 -23.60
N SER A 9 6.38 1.94 -22.93
CA SER A 9 6.22 1.64 -21.50
C SER A 9 6.36 0.14 -21.22
N ILE A 10 5.74 -0.71 -22.05
CA ILE A 10 5.81 -2.17 -21.93
C ILE A 10 7.23 -2.66 -22.21
N ASP A 11 7.85 -2.17 -23.28
CA ASP A 11 9.23 -2.52 -23.66
C ASP A 11 10.21 -2.16 -22.55
N TYR A 12 10.05 -0.97 -21.97
CA TYR A 12 10.85 -0.54 -20.82
C TYR A 12 10.64 -1.43 -19.59
N MET A 13 9.40 -1.79 -19.27
CA MET A 13 9.09 -2.67 -18.14
C MET A 13 9.73 -4.05 -18.30
N ALA A 14 9.67 -4.62 -19.50
CA ALA A 14 10.26 -5.93 -19.82
C ALA A 14 11.79 -5.87 -19.77
N ALA A 15 12.41 -4.88 -20.43
CA ALA A 15 13.86 -4.72 -20.47
C ALA A 15 14.47 -4.53 -19.07
N ASN A 16 13.76 -3.84 -18.17
CA ASN A 16 14.23 -3.54 -16.82
C ASN A 16 13.74 -4.51 -15.74
N LYS A 17 13.01 -5.58 -16.11
CA LYS A 17 12.49 -6.59 -15.16
C LYS A 17 11.75 -5.95 -13.97
N ILE A 18 10.92 -4.95 -14.29
CA ILE A 18 10.19 -4.16 -13.29
C ILE A 18 9.24 -5.03 -12.45
N PRO A 19 8.46 -5.98 -13.02
CA PRO A 19 7.59 -6.86 -12.24
C PRO A 19 8.33 -7.68 -11.18
N GLU A 20 9.47 -8.27 -11.54
CA GLU A 20 10.28 -9.11 -10.63
C GLU A 20 10.88 -8.25 -9.52
N ARG A 21 11.36 -7.06 -9.85
CA ARG A 21 11.84 -6.09 -8.86
C ARG A 21 10.72 -5.66 -7.91
N ALA A 22 9.53 -5.39 -8.45
CA ALA A 22 8.35 -5.01 -7.67
C ALA A 22 7.89 -6.14 -6.74
N ALA A 23 7.94 -7.40 -7.19
CA ALA A 23 7.64 -8.55 -6.34
C ALA A 23 8.64 -8.67 -5.17
N LYS A 24 9.94 -8.57 -5.45
CA LYS A 24 11.01 -8.67 -4.44
C LYS A 24 10.95 -7.54 -3.41
N LEU A 25 10.79 -6.29 -3.86
CA LEU A 25 10.75 -5.13 -2.96
C LEU A 25 9.39 -4.98 -2.28
N GLY A 26 8.32 -5.37 -2.96
CA GLY A 26 6.97 -5.41 -2.41
C GLY A 26 6.86 -6.33 -1.22
N LEU A 27 7.50 -7.51 -1.27
CA LEU A 27 7.56 -8.41 -0.11
C LEU A 27 8.19 -7.74 1.12
N LYS A 28 9.34 -7.07 0.93
CA LYS A 28 10.00 -6.31 2.01
C LYS A 28 9.12 -5.19 2.58
N ALA A 29 8.41 -4.48 1.70
CA ALA A 29 7.48 -3.43 2.13
C ALA A 29 6.31 -4.02 2.93
N LYS A 30 5.74 -5.14 2.48
CA LYS A 30 4.65 -5.85 3.16
C LYS A 30 5.08 -6.32 4.55
N GLU A 31 6.26 -6.93 4.69
CA GLU A 31 6.81 -7.36 5.98
C GLU A 31 6.98 -6.17 6.96
N ALA A 32 7.40 -5.00 6.46
CA ALA A 32 7.52 -3.80 7.28
C ALA A 32 6.14 -3.29 7.75
N PHE A 33 5.11 -3.35 6.90
CA PHE A 33 3.73 -3.04 7.28
C PHE A 33 3.19 -4.06 8.28
N GLU A 34 3.43 -5.36 8.10
CA GLU A 34 3.01 -6.41 9.04
C GLU A 34 3.67 -6.23 10.41
N LYS A 35 4.96 -5.86 10.45
CA LYS A 35 5.67 -5.52 11.70
C LYS A 35 5.10 -4.26 12.37
N THR A 36 4.60 -3.32 11.59
CA THR A 36 3.92 -2.12 12.13
C THR A 36 2.52 -2.49 12.63
N ALA A 37 1.82 -3.35 11.90
CA ALA A 37 0.50 -3.86 12.26
C ALA A 37 0.54 -4.64 13.57
N SER A 38 1.58 -5.47 13.82
CA SER A 38 1.70 -6.23 15.07
C SER A 38 1.77 -5.32 16.31
N LYS A 39 2.34 -4.13 16.18
CA LYS A 39 2.47 -3.13 17.26
C LYS A 39 1.27 -2.18 17.37
N SER A 40 0.41 -2.12 16.37
CA SER A 40 -0.77 -1.25 16.34
C SER A 40 -2.02 -2.00 16.78
N ARG A 41 -2.94 -1.30 17.46
CA ARG A 41 -4.29 -1.80 17.75
C ARG A 41 -5.31 -1.48 16.64
N ASN A 42 -4.95 -0.55 15.74
CA ASN A 42 -5.84 0.03 14.73
C ASN A 42 -5.57 -0.47 13.32
N ILE A 43 -4.56 -1.33 13.13
CA ILE A 43 -4.33 -2.03 11.85
C ILE A 43 -4.82 -3.46 12.03
N GLY A 44 -5.87 -3.81 11.30
CA GLY A 44 -6.52 -5.13 11.35
C GLY A 44 -5.79 -6.17 10.50
N ASP A 45 -5.54 -5.83 9.24
CA ASP A 45 -4.94 -6.72 8.25
C ASP A 45 -4.06 -5.94 7.25
N VAL A 46 -3.06 -6.62 6.68
CA VAL A 46 -2.16 -6.07 5.66
C VAL A 46 -2.27 -6.95 4.41
N ARG A 47 -2.89 -6.40 3.36
CA ARG A 47 -3.23 -7.12 2.12
C ARG A 47 -2.50 -6.51 0.93
N GLY A 48 -2.26 -7.31 -0.10
CA GLY A 48 -1.69 -6.82 -1.36
C GLY A 48 -0.54 -7.64 -1.92
N VAL A 49 -0.11 -7.26 -3.12
CA VAL A 49 0.97 -7.92 -3.88
C VAL A 49 1.83 -6.85 -4.56
N GLY A 50 3.15 -7.06 -4.58
CA GLY A 50 4.09 -6.08 -5.11
C GLY A 50 3.99 -4.76 -4.34
N PHE A 51 3.82 -3.65 -5.04
CA PHE A 51 3.61 -2.33 -4.43
C PHE A 51 2.14 -1.93 -4.25
N MET A 52 1.20 -2.78 -4.65
CA MET A 52 -0.22 -2.55 -4.39
C MET A 52 -0.59 -3.13 -3.01
N ILE A 53 -0.26 -2.40 -1.95
CA ILE A 53 -0.45 -2.82 -0.55
C ILE A 53 -1.48 -1.93 0.14
N GLY A 54 -2.46 -2.55 0.79
CA GLY A 54 -3.48 -1.91 1.61
C GLY A 54 -3.39 -2.34 3.08
N ASN A 55 -3.50 -1.36 3.98
CA ASN A 55 -3.60 -1.59 5.42
C ASN A 55 -5.04 -1.32 5.87
N GLU A 56 -5.69 -2.32 6.42
CA GLU A 56 -7.07 -2.20 6.89
C GLU A 56 -7.12 -1.50 8.25
N ILE A 57 -7.83 -0.38 8.31
CA ILE A 57 -7.95 0.44 9.52
C ILE A 57 -9.21 0.08 10.28
N VAL A 58 -9.05 -0.36 11.53
CA VAL A 58 -10.12 -0.81 12.43
C VAL A 58 -10.11 -0.02 13.75
N GLU A 59 -11.27 0.04 14.40
CA GLU A 59 -11.39 0.61 15.75
C GLU A 59 -10.57 -0.17 16.78
N SER A 60 -10.62 -1.50 16.69
CA SER A 60 -9.81 -2.40 17.51
C SER A 60 -9.63 -3.77 16.86
N LYS A 61 -8.53 -4.46 17.17
CA LYS A 61 -8.27 -5.83 16.66
C LYS A 61 -9.27 -6.88 17.12
N GLN A 62 -9.92 -6.69 18.26
CA GLN A 62 -10.93 -7.60 18.79
C GLN A 62 -12.24 -7.49 18.02
N THR A 63 -12.72 -6.28 17.78
CA THR A 63 -13.99 -6.04 17.09
C THR A 63 -13.83 -6.13 15.58
N ARG A 64 -12.64 -5.83 15.05
CA ARG A 64 -12.34 -5.67 13.61
C ARG A 64 -13.32 -4.75 12.89
N ALA A 65 -13.98 -3.84 13.63
CA ALA A 65 -14.93 -2.91 13.07
C ALA A 65 -14.17 -1.86 12.24
N PRO A 66 -14.49 -1.65 10.95
CA PRO A 66 -13.78 -0.69 10.11
C PRO A 66 -14.01 0.73 10.62
N SER A 67 -12.94 1.53 10.65
CA SER A 67 -13.02 2.92 11.12
C SER A 67 -12.69 3.92 10.02
N LYS A 68 -13.72 4.50 9.41
CA LYS A 68 -13.57 5.55 8.41
C LYS A 68 -12.93 6.81 8.99
N LYS A 69 -13.28 7.17 10.24
CA LYS A 69 -12.74 8.35 10.92
C LYS A 69 -11.23 8.23 11.12
N LEU A 70 -10.77 7.11 11.67
CA LEU A 70 -9.34 6.85 11.86
C LEU A 70 -8.59 6.81 10.52
N ALA A 71 -9.18 6.22 9.48
CA ALA A 71 -8.55 6.18 8.15
C ALA A 71 -8.33 7.60 7.57
N VAL A 72 -9.30 8.49 7.70
CA VAL A 72 -9.19 9.90 7.27
C VAL A 72 -8.14 10.64 8.11
N ASP A 73 -8.14 10.44 9.42
CA ASP A 73 -7.15 11.05 10.31
C ASP A 73 -5.72 10.58 10.02
N PHE A 74 -5.52 9.29 9.75
CA PHE A 74 -4.24 8.75 9.32
C PHE A 74 -3.80 9.36 8.00
N ARG A 75 -4.69 9.40 6.99
CA ARG A 75 -4.38 9.99 5.69
C ARG A 75 -3.90 11.45 5.84
N ARG A 76 -4.60 12.25 6.66
CA ARG A 76 -4.22 13.64 6.94
C ARG A 76 -2.84 13.73 7.58
N ARG A 77 -2.58 12.96 8.64
CA ARG A 77 -1.27 12.97 9.34
C ARG A 77 -0.12 12.53 8.43
N LEU A 78 -0.36 11.53 7.58
CA LEU A 78 0.63 11.08 6.60
C LEU A 78 0.92 12.18 5.58
N PHE A 79 -0.12 12.88 5.10
CA PHE A 79 0.05 14.02 4.20
C PHE A 79 0.85 15.16 4.84
N GLU A 80 0.53 15.54 6.08
CA GLU A 80 1.27 16.54 6.86
C GLU A 80 2.74 16.13 7.09
N SER A 81 3.01 14.82 7.12
CA SER A 81 4.37 14.25 7.23
C SER A 81 5.07 14.07 5.87
N GLY A 82 4.46 14.52 4.76
CA GLY A 82 5.04 14.43 3.41
C GLY A 82 4.78 13.11 2.68
N LEU A 83 3.89 12.24 3.20
CA LEU A 83 3.54 10.96 2.57
C LEU A 83 2.12 11.01 1.98
N LEU A 84 2.04 10.89 0.65
CA LEU A 84 0.76 10.78 -0.06
C LEU A 84 0.22 9.36 0.05
N MET A 85 -0.94 9.22 0.69
CA MET A 85 -1.68 7.96 0.78
C MET A 85 -3.15 8.17 0.45
N HIS A 86 -3.77 7.13 -0.12
CA HIS A 86 -5.20 7.09 -0.38
C HIS A 86 -5.86 6.01 0.47
N THR A 87 -7.06 6.32 0.92
CA THR A 87 -7.96 5.35 1.55
C THR A 87 -8.76 4.68 0.45
N CYS A 88 -8.65 3.36 0.33
CA CYS A 88 -9.48 2.53 -0.54
C CYS A 88 -10.58 1.89 0.32
N GLY A 89 -11.82 2.30 0.09
CA GLY A 89 -12.99 1.87 0.84
C GLY A 89 -14.26 2.45 0.25
#